data_AF-A0A8I2BJJ1-F1
#
_entry.id   AF-A0A8I2BJJ1-F1
#
_cell.length_a   1.000
_cell.length_b   1.000
_cell.length_c   1.000
_cell.angle_alpha   90.00
_cell.angle_beta   90.00
_cell.angle_gamma   90.00
#
_symmetry.space_group_name_H-M   'P 1'
#
loop_
_entity.id
_entity.type
_entity.pdbx_description
1 polymer ?
#
loop_
_entity_poly.entity_id
_entity_poly.type
_entity_poly.pdbx_seq_one_letter_code
_entity_poly.pdbx_strand_id
1 'polypeptide(L)'
;MQMVDEEVNNIDMMGLSAREMEIIDLVADGLTNQEIAVKLTISKRTVDNHVSNMFTKTGSKNRVALLNWAMDNGKICRDGFNCCTLPDSDQD
;
A
#
# COMPACT_ATOMS: atom_id res chain seq x y z
N MET A 1 -26.45 24.95 -17.03
CA MET A 1 -26.84 23.84 -16.13
C MET A 1 -25.91 22.69 -16.47
N GLN A 2 -24.67 22.82 -16.00
CA GLN A 2 -24.07 22.12 -14.85
C GLN A 2 -23.40 20.84 -15.39
N MET A 3 -22.08 20.69 -15.37
CA MET A 3 -21.27 20.06 -14.30
C MET A 3 -20.20 19.26 -15.06
N VAL A 4 -18.90 19.23 -14.77
CA VAL A 4 -18.09 19.70 -13.66
C VAL A 4 -16.70 20.02 -14.20
N ASP A 5 -16.10 21.09 -13.69
CA ASP A 5 -14.64 21.20 -13.58
C ASP A 5 -14.15 20.09 -12.66
N GLU A 6 -13.21 19.28 -13.11
CA GLU A 6 -12.35 18.57 -12.17
C GLU A 6 -10.93 18.57 -12.74
N GLU A 7 -10.15 19.50 -12.17
CA GLU A 7 -8.72 19.63 -12.33
C GLU A 7 -8.07 18.25 -12.38
N VAL A 8 -7.40 17.97 -13.50
CA VAL A 8 -6.42 16.90 -13.58
C VAL A 8 -5.24 17.34 -12.71
N ASN A 9 -5.41 17.17 -11.40
CA ASN A 9 -4.38 17.34 -10.41
C ASN A 9 -3.28 16.36 -10.78
N ASN A 10 -2.20 16.92 -11.32
CA ASN A 10 -0.98 16.26 -11.72
C ASN A 10 -0.25 15.81 -10.45
N ILE A 11 -0.88 14.89 -9.73
CA ILE A 11 -0.39 14.19 -8.56
C ILE A 11 0.34 12.97 -9.13
N ASP A 12 1.65 13.07 -9.26
CA ASP A 12 2.53 11.90 -9.15
C ASP A 12 2.49 11.29 -7.71
N MET A 13 1.47 11.59 -6.88
CA MET A 13 1.63 11.84 -5.43
C MET A 13 0.68 11.06 -4.49
N MET A 14 0.56 9.73 -4.62
CA MET A 14 0.28 8.86 -3.45
C MET A 14 1.18 7.62 -3.44
N GLY A 15 2.43 7.78 -3.87
CA GLY A 15 3.44 6.74 -3.75
C GLY A 15 3.73 6.42 -2.27
N LEU A 16 3.52 5.17 -1.88
CA LEU A 16 4.13 4.65 -0.67
C LEU A 16 5.65 4.67 -0.86
N SER A 17 6.38 5.02 0.20
CA SER A 17 7.84 4.88 0.20
C SER A 17 8.23 3.42 0.02
N ALA A 18 9.48 3.15 -0.40
CA ALA A 18 9.99 1.78 -0.52
C ALA A 18 9.77 0.97 0.77
N ARG A 19 9.97 1.59 1.93
CA ARG A 19 9.72 0.92 3.22
C ARG A 19 8.25 0.67 3.51
N GLU A 20 7.37 1.58 3.12
CA GLU A 20 5.92 1.37 3.25
C GLU A 20 5.42 0.30 2.27
N MET A 21 6.02 0.19 1.08
CA MET A 21 5.77 -0.91 0.15
C MET A 21 6.19 -2.25 0.74
N GLU A 22 7.40 -2.38 1.28
CA GLU A 22 7.80 -3.62 1.98
C GLU A 22 6.84 -3.98 3.12
N ILE A 23 6.36 -2.99 3.87
CA ILE A 23 5.41 -3.23 4.97
C ILE A 23 4.05 -3.66 4.42
N ILE A 24 3.55 -3.05 3.34
CA ILE A 24 2.22 -3.39 2.79
C ILE A 24 2.19 -4.80 2.21
N ASP A 25 3.28 -5.28 1.62
CA ASP A 25 3.44 -6.67 1.19
C ASP A 25 3.31 -7.65 2.36
N LEU A 26 4.02 -7.39 3.46
CA LEU A 26 3.93 -8.23 4.66
C LEU A 26 2.55 -8.15 5.33
N VAL A 27 1.88 -7.00 5.21
CA VAL A 27 0.49 -6.85 5.66
C VAL A 27 -0.44 -7.74 4.82
N ALA A 28 -0.21 -7.82 3.50
CA ALA A 28 -0.95 -8.67 2.57
C ALA A 28 -0.72 -10.18 2.81
N ASP A 29 0.48 -10.55 3.25
CA ASP A 29 0.82 -11.89 3.75
C ASP A 29 0.09 -12.25 5.06
N GLY A 30 -0.58 -11.28 5.70
CA GLY A 30 -1.36 -11.48 6.92
C GLY A 30 -0.57 -11.28 8.21
N LEU A 31 0.67 -10.77 8.15
CA LEU A 31 1.50 -10.58 9.33
C LEU A 31 0.99 -9.42 10.20
N THR A 32 1.03 -9.61 11.51
CA THR A 32 0.80 -8.57 12.51
C THR A 32 1.96 -7.58 12.56
N ASN A 33 1.74 -6.39 13.09
CA ASN A 33 2.80 -5.38 13.24
C ASN A 33 3.97 -5.87 14.11
N GLN A 34 3.71 -6.81 15.02
CA GLN A 34 4.76 -7.44 15.83
C GLN A 34 5.62 -8.39 14.99
N GLU A 35 5.03 -9.22 14.14
CA GLU A 35 5.77 -10.12 13.25
C GLU A 35 6.54 -9.35 12.19
N ILE A 36 5.94 -8.29 11.63
CA ILE A 36 6.61 -7.37 10.71
C ILE A 36 7.83 -6.73 11.39
N ALA A 37 7.68 -6.26 12.64
CA ALA A 37 8.78 -5.67 13.39
C ALA A 37 9.96 -6.64 13.56
N VAL A 38 9.67 -7.91 13.86
CA VAL A 38 10.69 -8.97 13.97
C VAL A 38 11.34 -9.22 12.61
N LYS A 39 10.56 -9.41 11.54
CA LYS A 39 11.07 -9.70 10.18
C LYS A 39 11.94 -8.57 9.64
N LEU A 40 11.57 -7.34 9.95
CA LEU A 40 12.23 -6.13 9.48
C LEU A 40 13.30 -5.58 10.44
N THR A 41 13.54 -6.25 11.57
CA THR A 41 14.50 -5.86 12.63
C THR A 41 14.33 -4.40 13.09
N ILE A 42 13.08 -3.98 13.31
CA ILE A 42 12.72 -2.64 13.82
C ILE A 42 11.74 -2.75 14.97
N SER A 43 11.45 -1.65 15.67
CA SER A 43 10.46 -1.66 16.75
C SER A 43 9.03 -1.78 16.21
N LYS A 44 8.13 -2.41 16.98
CA LYS A 44 6.68 -2.42 16.69
C LYS A 44 6.13 -1.00 16.53
N ARG A 45 6.58 -0.06 17.37
CA ARG A 45 6.20 1.35 17.29
C ARG A 45 6.59 1.96 15.93
N THR A 46 7.74 1.61 15.40
CA THR A 46 8.19 2.06 14.07
C THR A 46 7.24 1.53 12.98
N VAL A 47 6.86 0.25 13.05
CA VAL A 47 5.87 -0.33 12.13
C VAL A 47 4.51 0.35 12.28
N ASP A 48 4.03 0.57 13.51
CA ASP A 48 2.75 1.25 13.78
C ASP A 48 2.75 2.67 13.17
N ASN A 49 3.87 3.38 13.23
CA ASN A 49 4.03 4.69 12.62
C ASN A 49 3.97 4.62 11.09
N HIS A 50 4.67 3.67 10.46
CA HIS A 50 4.59 3.48 9.01
C HIS A 50 3.16 3.15 8.58
N VAL A 51 2.46 2.24 9.27
CA VAL A 51 1.06 1.90 8.96
C VAL A 51 0.15 3.11 9.10
N SER A 52 0.34 3.93 10.13
CA SER A 52 -0.42 5.18 10.32
C SER A 52 -0.15 6.20 9.21
N ASN A 53 1.09 6.29 8.75
CA ASN A 53 1.46 7.14 7.61
C ASN A 53 0.82 6.62 6.32
N MET A 54 0.79 5.31 6.09
CA MET A 54 0.09 4.71 4.94
C MET A 54 -1.40 5.02 4.98
N PHE A 55 -2.06 4.95 6.13
CA PHE A 55 -3.47 5.34 6.25
C PHE A 55 -3.69 6.81 5.87
N THR A 56 -2.83 7.70 6.35
CA THR A 56 -2.90 9.13 6.00
C THR A 56 -2.67 9.35 4.50
N LYS A 57 -1.65 8.72 3.93
CA LYS A 57 -1.28 8.88 2.52
C LYS A 57 -2.33 8.33 1.56
N THR A 58 -3.01 7.25 1.93
CA THR A 58 -3.95 6.53 1.04
C THR A 58 -5.40 6.88 1.32
N GLY A 59 -5.69 7.66 2.36
CA GLY A 59 -7.06 7.89 2.84
C GLY A 59 -7.73 6.65 3.46
N SER A 60 -6.96 5.59 3.73
CA SER A 60 -7.50 4.33 4.23
C SER A 60 -7.83 4.41 5.72
N LYS A 61 -9.09 4.11 6.05
CA LYS A 61 -9.59 4.17 7.44
C LYS A 61 -9.14 3.02 8.34
N ASN A 62 -8.73 1.89 7.76
CA ASN A 62 -8.30 0.72 8.49
C ASN A 62 -7.44 -0.19 7.61
N ARG A 63 -6.89 -1.26 8.21
CA ARG A 63 -6.02 -2.22 7.55
C ARG A 63 -6.66 -2.86 6.31
N VAL A 64 -7.95 -3.20 6.35
CA VAL A 64 -8.65 -3.81 5.22
C VAL A 64 -8.82 -2.80 4.07
N ALA A 65 -9.19 -1.56 4.39
CA ALA A 65 -9.27 -0.49 3.40
C ALA A 65 -7.92 -0.20 2.75
N LEU A 66 -6.83 -0.27 3.52
CA LEU A 66 -5.47 -0.12 3.00
C LEU A 66 -5.09 -1.25 2.04
N LEU A 67 -5.44 -2.49 2.35
CA LEU A 67 -5.21 -3.62 1.44
C LEU A 67 -6.03 -3.49 0.16
N ASN A 68 -7.30 -3.07 0.25
CA ASN A 68 -8.12 -2.82 -0.93
C ASN A 68 -7.52 -1.72 -1.79
N TRP A 69 -7.14 -0.59 -1.19
CA TRP A 69 -6.45 0.50 -1.90
C TRP A 69 -5.19 -0.01 -2.60
N ALA A 70 -4.39 -0.85 -1.93
CA ALA A 70 -3.18 -1.39 -2.50
C ALA A 70 -3.46 -2.31 -3.70
N MET A 71 -4.52 -3.12 -3.66
CA MET A 71 -4.93 -3.93 -4.81
C MET A 71 -5.45 -3.07 -5.96
N ASP A 72 -6.35 -2.12 -5.67
CA ASP A 72 -6.97 -1.23 -6.66
C ASP A 72 -5.92 -0.36 -7.38
N ASN A 73 -4.80 -0.06 -6.71
CA ASN A 73 -3.70 0.74 -7.24
C ASN A 73 -2.49 -0.11 -7.69
N GLY A 74 -2.64 -1.42 -7.82
CA GLY A 74 -1.59 -2.34 -8.33
C GLY A 74 -0.32 -2.38 -7.49
N LYS A 75 -0.42 -2.11 -6.18
CA LYS A 75 0.70 -2.12 -5.22
C LYS A 75 0.97 -3.50 -4.65
N ILE A 76 -0.05 -4.35 -4.55
CA ILE A 76 0.07 -5.74 -4.11
C ILE A 76 -0.75 -6.65 -5.03
N CYS A 77 -0.29 -7.88 -5.23
CA CYS A 77 -1.03 -8.94 -5.90
C CYS A 77 -1.12 -10.15 -4.98
N ARG A 78 -2.24 -10.89 -5.05
CA ARG A 78 -2.40 -12.11 -4.26
C ARG A 78 -2.67 -13.28 -5.20
N ASP A 79 -1.71 -14.20 -5.25
CA ASP A 79 -1.77 -15.38 -6.10
C ASP A 79 -3.06 -16.17 -5.85
N GLY A 80 -3.84 -16.34 -6.93
CA GLY A 80 -5.04 -17.18 -6.94
C GLY A 80 -6.36 -16.53 -6.54
N PHE A 81 -6.43 -15.22 -6.25
CA PHE A 81 -7.71 -14.54 -5.97
C PHE A 81 -7.98 -13.30 -6.83
N ASN A 82 -6.95 -12.52 -7.19
CA ASN A 82 -7.04 -11.38 -8.12
C ASN A 82 -5.70 -11.27 -8.85
N CYS A 83 -5.63 -11.81 -10.06
CA CYS A 83 -4.46 -11.66 -10.92
C CYS A 83 -4.51 -10.27 -11.57
N CYS A 84 -3.67 -9.34 -11.12
CA CYS A 84 -3.12 -8.36 -12.03
C CYS A 84 -1.81 -8.94 -12.53
N THR A 85 -1.65 -9.04 -13.85
CA THR A 85 -0.33 -9.22 -14.45
C THR A 85 0.48 -7.98 -14.07
N LEU A 86 1.27 -8.06 -13.00
CA LEU A 86 2.32 -7.07 -12.78
C LEU A 86 3.27 -7.22 -13.98
N PRO A 87 3.57 -6.15 -14.72
CA PRO A 87 4.60 -6.23 -15.75
C PRO A 87 5.88 -6.69 -15.05
N ASP A 88 6.41 -7.83 -15.49
CA ASP A 88 7.66 -8.37 -14.98
C ASP A 88 8.73 -7.27 -15.07
N SER A 89 9.38 -6.98 -13.94
CA SER A 89 10.46 -5.99 -13.82
C SER A 89 11.72 -6.36 -14.61
N ASP A 90 11.68 -7.40 -15.43
CA ASP A 90 12.80 -7.95 -16.20
C ASP A 90 12.68 -7.54 -17.68
N GLN A 91 12.72 -6.24 -17.96
CA GLN A 91 13.05 -5.74 -19.30
C GLN A 91 14.30 -4.86 -19.21
N ASP A 92 15.45 -5.54 -19.32
CA ASP A 92 16.73 -4.97 -19.76
C ASP A 92 16.64 -4.41 -21.21
#